data_AF-X1SNV9-F1
#
_entry.id   AF-X1SNV9-F1
#
_cell.length_a   1.000
_cell.length_b   1.000
_cell.length_c   1.000
_cell.angle_alpha   90.00
_cell.angle_beta   90.00
_cell.angle_gamma   90.00
#
_symmetry.space_group_name_H-M   'P 1'
#
loop_
_entity.id
_entity.type
_entity.pdbx_description
1 polymer ?
#
loop_
_entity_poly.entity_id
_entity_poly.type
_entity_poly.pdbx_seq_one_letter_code
_entity_poly.pdbx_strand_id
1 'polypeptide(L)'
;GNSEEFKILDHPLTELVLTNVKDGKKTLLESPEQILKSIWAHKKILTEEKFENLVQERDLLIYKIENTVNIPSKLTMSQTVVKLSEELQDESTFLKYQGELSRFKNELKDAKFKLNYYLNKIKTSLNEAIDNLDDNPIHLGDFKNSYLNLYSFSTKLKLVKENGWEVYREIASKLIDKDSLSDHDLSEIIQTLLNMSSNVEDYLN
;
A
#
# COMPACT_ATOMS: atom_id res chain seq x y z
N GLY A 1 2.59 -15.15 13.30
CA GLY A 1 2.93 -15.71 11.98
C GLY A 1 4.19 -15.04 11.48
N ASN A 2 5.17 -15.83 11.05
CA ASN A 2 6.50 -15.36 10.65
C ASN A 2 6.40 -14.58 9.32
N SER A 3 6.78 -13.29 9.31
CA SER A 3 6.61 -12.40 8.15
C SER A 3 7.58 -12.71 7.00
N GLU A 4 8.61 -13.53 7.24
CA GLU A 4 9.62 -13.89 6.26
C GLU A 4 9.14 -14.87 5.19
N GLU A 5 8.25 -15.82 5.54
CA GLU A 5 7.70 -16.79 4.57
C GLU A 5 6.86 -16.11 3.47
N PHE A 6 6.23 -14.98 3.78
CA PHE A 6 5.44 -14.22 2.81
C PHE A 6 6.28 -13.35 1.86
N LYS A 7 7.52 -12.99 2.25
CA LYS A 7 8.42 -12.24 1.36
C LYS A 7 8.86 -13.06 0.15
N ILE A 8 8.94 -14.39 0.28
CA ILE A 8 9.26 -15.29 -0.84
C ILE A 8 8.17 -15.23 -1.91
N LEU A 9 6.90 -15.14 -1.50
CA LEU A 9 5.76 -15.03 -2.43
C LEU A 9 5.74 -13.69 -3.18
N ASP A 10 6.27 -12.63 -2.56
CA ASP A 10 6.40 -11.30 -3.16
C ASP A 10 7.65 -11.15 -4.05
N HIS A 11 8.62 -12.05 -3.97
CA HIS A 11 9.92 -11.90 -4.66
C HIS A 11 9.78 -11.83 -6.20
N PRO A 12 9.03 -12.71 -6.87
CA PRO A 12 8.84 -12.64 -8.32
C PRO A 12 8.10 -11.37 -8.76
N LEU A 13 7.18 -10.88 -7.94
CA LEU A 13 6.45 -9.63 -8.20
C LEU A 13 7.36 -8.42 -8.03
N THR A 14 8.24 -8.45 -7.03
CA THR A 14 9.21 -7.39 -6.77
C THR A 14 10.17 -7.26 -7.96
N GLU A 15 10.65 -8.36 -8.54
CA GLU A 15 11.46 -8.34 -9.76
C GLU A 15 10.69 -7.79 -10.97
N LEU A 16 9.44 -8.23 -11.18
CA LEU A 16 8.60 -7.73 -12.28
C LEU A 16 8.33 -6.22 -12.18
N VAL A 17 8.13 -5.71 -10.97
CA VAL A 17 7.96 -4.29 -10.72
C VAL A 17 9.25 -3.54 -11.02
N LEU A 18 10.40 -4.04 -10.53
CA LEU A 18 11.71 -3.44 -10.81
C LEU A 18 12.03 -3.41 -12.31
N THR A 19 11.72 -4.46 -13.08
CA THR A 19 11.91 -4.47 -14.54
C THR A 19 11.02 -3.48 -15.30
N ASN A 20 9.90 -3.06 -14.72
CA ASN A 20 8.97 -2.09 -15.30
C ASN A 20 9.17 -0.66 -14.79
N VAL A 21 10.03 -0.44 -13.79
CA VAL A 21 10.46 0.89 -13.37
C VAL A 21 11.54 1.34 -14.35
N LYS A 22 11.13 2.13 -15.36
CA LYS A 22 12.10 2.92 -16.14
C LYS A 22 12.74 3.93 -15.20
N ASP A 23 13.99 3.70 -14.84
CA ASP A 23 14.85 4.66 -14.15
C ASP A 23 15.09 5.87 -15.05
N GLY A 24 14.12 6.79 -15.04
CA GLY A 24 14.26 8.12 -15.62
C GLY A 24 15.06 9.02 -14.69
N LYS A 25 16.36 8.72 -14.46
CA LYS A 25 17.28 9.71 -13.90
C LYS A 25 17.49 10.82 -14.93
N LYS A 26 16.66 11.86 -14.85
CA LYS A 26 16.96 13.19 -15.41
C LYS A 26 17.27 14.13 -14.25
N THR A 27 18.48 14.07 -13.71
CA THR A 27 19.02 15.18 -12.91
C THR A 27 19.58 16.21 -13.88
N LEU A 28 18.76 17.20 -14.23
CA LEU A 28 19.08 18.28 -15.17
C LEU A 28 19.49 19.58 -14.45
N LEU A 29 19.85 19.56 -13.16
CA LEU A 29 20.13 20.78 -12.40
C LEU A 29 21.42 20.64 -11.59
N GLU A 30 22.43 21.43 -11.94
CA GLU A 30 23.77 21.42 -11.34
C GLU A 30 23.81 21.98 -9.90
N SER A 31 22.71 22.56 -9.39
CA SER A 31 22.60 23.03 -7.98
C SER A 31 21.16 23.44 -7.60
N PRO A 32 20.29 22.50 -7.18
CA PRO A 32 18.90 22.78 -6.79
C PRO A 32 18.77 23.85 -5.69
N GLU A 33 19.76 23.91 -4.82
CA GLU A 33 19.91 24.75 -3.64
C GLU A 33 19.97 26.24 -4.00
N GLN A 34 20.78 26.58 -5.01
CA GLN A 34 20.93 27.96 -5.50
C GLN A 34 19.64 28.46 -6.16
N ILE A 35 18.92 27.56 -6.83
CA ILE A 35 17.63 27.87 -7.47
C ILE A 35 16.56 28.14 -6.40
N LEU A 36 16.48 27.31 -5.36
CA LEU A 36 15.53 27.50 -4.26
C LEU A 36 15.77 28.82 -3.53
N LYS A 37 17.03 29.14 -3.21
CA LYS A 37 17.39 30.44 -2.62
C LYS A 37 16.98 31.62 -3.50
N SER A 38 17.20 31.52 -4.82
CA SER A 38 16.77 32.56 -5.77
C SER A 38 15.24 32.70 -5.83
N ILE A 39 14.48 31.61 -5.74
CA ILE A 39 13.00 31.63 -5.74
C ILE A 39 12.47 32.23 -4.43
N TRP A 40 13.09 31.89 -3.30
CA TRP A 40 12.63 32.30 -1.98
C TRP A 40 13.11 33.69 -1.54
N ALA A 41 14.14 34.25 -2.17
CA ALA A 41 14.65 35.59 -1.89
C ALA A 41 13.58 36.70 -1.98
N HIS A 42 12.47 36.45 -2.69
CA HIS A 42 11.35 37.39 -2.86
C HIS A 42 10.15 37.10 -1.97
N LYS A 43 10.21 36.07 -1.10
CA LYS A 43 9.09 35.71 -0.22
C LYS A 43 9.01 36.62 1.00
N LYS A 44 7.79 36.81 1.49
CA LYS A 44 7.49 37.61 2.68
C LYS A 44 8.13 36.98 3.92
N ILE A 45 8.78 37.80 4.75
CA ILE A 45 9.32 37.40 6.05
C ILE A 45 8.14 37.12 7.00
N LEU A 46 8.19 35.97 7.67
CA LEU A 46 7.19 35.53 8.64
C LEU A 46 7.37 36.27 9.98
N THR A 47 6.29 36.39 10.74
CA THR A 47 6.39 36.77 12.17
C THR A 47 6.95 35.58 12.96
N GLU A 48 7.59 35.86 14.09
CA GLU A 48 8.17 34.83 14.96
C GLU A 48 7.12 33.80 15.41
N GLU A 49 5.97 34.26 15.89
CA GLU A 49 4.84 33.39 16.25
C GLU A 49 4.37 32.50 15.08
N LYS A 50 4.26 33.06 13.88
CA LYS A 50 3.85 32.28 12.70
C LYS A 50 4.92 31.27 12.31
N PHE A 51 6.20 31.65 12.41
CA PHE A 51 7.32 30.75 12.15
C PHE A 51 7.30 29.56 13.11
N GLU A 52 7.20 29.81 14.42
CA GLU A 52 7.15 28.75 15.43
C GLU A 52 5.97 27.80 15.24
N ASN A 53 4.77 28.34 14.97
CA ASN A 53 3.58 27.52 14.69
C ASN A 53 3.77 26.60 13.49
N LEU A 54 4.35 27.11 12.39
CA LEU A 54 4.61 26.32 11.18
C LEU A 54 5.67 25.23 11.43
N VAL A 55 6.71 25.53 12.23
CA VAL A 55 7.73 24.54 12.63
C VAL A 55 7.08 23.41 13.43
N GLN A 56 6.27 23.74 14.43
CA GLN A 56 5.58 22.75 15.27
C GLN A 56 4.64 21.87 14.44
N GLU A 57 3.85 22.47 13.55
CA GLU A 57 2.94 21.71 12.67
C GLU A 57 3.71 20.76 11.76
N ARG A 58 4.79 21.24 11.14
CA ARG A 58 5.67 20.44 10.28
C ARG A 58 6.24 19.25 11.04
N ASP A 59 6.80 19.48 12.22
CA ASP A 59 7.47 18.44 13.00
C ASP A 59 6.46 17.39 13.51
N LEU A 60 5.25 17.82 13.87
CA LEU A 60 4.15 16.91 14.20
C LEU A 60 3.76 16.03 12.99
N LEU A 61 3.70 16.61 11.78
CA LEU A 61 3.42 15.85 10.56
C LEU A 61 4.54 14.86 10.23
N ILE A 62 5.79 15.25 10.38
CA ILE A 62 6.96 14.37 10.21
C ILE A 62 6.83 13.16 11.14
N TYR A 63 6.58 13.41 12.43
CA TYR A 63 6.35 12.34 13.41
C TYR A 63 5.19 11.42 13.01
N LYS A 64 4.06 11.97 12.56
CA LYS A 64 2.91 11.17 12.10
C LYS A 64 3.25 10.33 10.87
N ILE A 65 4.01 10.86 9.90
CA ILE A 65 4.43 10.14 8.70
C ILE A 65 5.27 8.91 9.06
N GLU A 66 6.21 9.06 10.01
CA GLU A 66 7.09 7.97 10.46
C GLU A 66 6.31 6.83 11.14
N ASN A 67 5.22 7.16 11.83
CA ASN A 67 4.39 6.21 12.58
C ASN A 67 3.16 5.70 11.80
N THR A 68 2.89 6.24 10.62
CA THR A 68 1.76 5.80 9.79
C THR A 68 2.17 4.62 8.93
N VAL A 69 1.28 3.68 8.68
CA VAL A 69 1.52 2.59 7.71
C VAL A 69 0.86 2.88 6.36
N ASN A 70 -0.32 3.53 6.38
CA ASN A 70 -1.10 3.86 5.20
C ASN A 70 -0.36 4.85 4.27
N ILE A 71 -0.08 4.42 3.04
CA ILE A 71 0.70 5.16 2.04
C ILE A 71 -0.04 6.40 1.54
N PRO A 72 -1.35 6.38 1.20
CA PRO A 72 -2.10 7.59 0.88
C PRO A 72 -2.04 8.67 1.96
N SER A 73 -2.18 8.30 3.23
CA SER A 73 -2.08 9.24 4.36
C SER A 73 -0.66 9.81 4.47
N LYS A 74 0.39 8.99 4.28
CA LYS A 74 1.79 9.48 4.18
C LYS A 74 1.96 10.48 3.04
N LEU A 75 1.38 10.21 1.86
CA LEU A 75 1.45 11.12 0.71
C LEU A 75 0.83 12.47 1.02
N THR A 76 -0.39 12.48 1.56
CA THR A 76 -1.10 13.72 1.91
C THR A 76 -0.31 14.53 2.95
N MET A 77 0.16 13.90 4.02
CA MET A 77 0.97 14.59 5.04
C MET A 77 2.30 15.09 4.47
N SER A 78 2.98 14.30 3.64
CA SER A 78 4.24 14.70 3.00
C SER A 78 4.06 15.89 2.06
N GLN A 79 2.93 15.98 1.35
CA GLN A 79 2.62 17.14 0.52
C GLN A 79 2.46 18.40 1.38
N THR A 80 1.83 18.27 2.55
CA THR A 80 1.73 19.38 3.52
C THR A 80 3.10 19.75 4.07
N VAL A 81 3.96 18.79 4.41
CA VAL A 81 5.34 19.05 4.86
C VAL A 81 6.14 19.80 3.81
N VAL A 82 6.00 19.47 2.52
CA VAL A 82 6.66 20.23 1.42
C VAL A 82 6.17 21.67 1.39
N LYS A 83 4.86 21.91 1.50
CA LYS A 83 4.28 23.27 1.53
C LYS A 83 4.78 24.07 2.74
N LEU A 84 4.77 23.47 3.93
CA LEU A 84 5.26 24.10 5.16
C LEU A 84 6.76 24.42 5.07
N SER A 85 7.56 23.49 4.55
CA SER A 85 9.00 23.69 4.36
C SER A 85 9.28 24.81 3.35
N GLU A 86 8.45 24.93 2.32
CA GLU A 86 8.53 26.00 1.35
C GLU A 86 8.13 27.38 1.95
N GLU A 87 7.17 27.43 2.87
CA GLU A 87 6.84 28.66 3.62
C GLU A 87 7.94 29.05 4.62
N LEU A 88 8.51 28.06 5.30
CA LEU A 88 9.62 28.21 6.24
C LEU A 88 10.97 28.46 5.57
N GLN A 89 11.05 28.28 4.24
CA GLN A 89 12.30 28.30 3.47
C GLN A 89 13.32 27.27 3.99
N ASP A 90 12.83 26.15 4.53
CA ASP A 90 13.65 25.01 4.96
C ASP A 90 13.97 24.12 3.77
N GLU A 91 15.12 24.40 3.17
CA GLU A 91 15.65 23.71 2.00
C GLU A 91 15.85 22.21 2.21
N SER A 92 16.41 21.83 3.36
CA SER A 92 16.76 20.44 3.65
C SER A 92 15.51 19.57 3.75
N THR A 93 14.53 20.04 4.53
CA THR A 93 13.26 19.32 4.69
C THR A 93 12.46 19.32 3.38
N PHE A 94 12.47 20.43 2.64
CA PHE A 94 11.81 20.52 1.34
C PHE A 94 12.34 19.47 0.35
N LEU A 95 13.65 19.41 0.15
CA LEU A 95 14.28 18.46 -0.78
C LEU A 95 14.08 17.01 -0.34
N LYS A 96 14.24 16.73 0.97
CA LYS A 96 13.97 15.40 1.54
C LYS A 96 12.56 14.95 1.19
N TYR A 97 11.55 15.77 1.49
CA TYR A 97 10.16 15.37 1.32
C TYR A 97 9.69 15.37 -0.15
N GLN A 98 10.32 16.11 -1.06
CA GLN A 98 10.12 15.90 -2.50
C GLN A 98 10.58 14.51 -2.96
N GLY A 99 11.71 14.03 -2.43
CA GLY A 99 12.18 12.66 -2.63
C GLY A 99 11.21 11.63 -2.06
N GLU A 100 10.76 11.83 -0.82
CA GLU A 100 9.78 10.97 -0.14
C GLU A 100 8.45 10.89 -0.91
N LEU A 101 7.96 12.00 -1.45
CA LEU A 101 6.75 12.01 -2.29
C LEU A 101 6.89 11.11 -3.52
N SER A 102 8.06 11.14 -4.16
CA SER A 102 8.35 10.28 -5.31
C SER A 102 8.41 8.82 -4.88
N ARG A 103 9.05 8.52 -3.74
CA ARG A 103 9.11 7.18 -3.17
C ARG A 103 7.73 6.63 -2.85
N PHE A 104 6.90 7.36 -2.11
CA PHE A 104 5.56 6.93 -1.73
C PHE A 104 4.62 6.77 -2.93
N LYS A 105 4.75 7.59 -3.98
CA LYS A 105 3.99 7.38 -5.23
C LYS A 105 4.34 6.05 -5.90
N ASN A 106 5.62 5.69 -5.91
CA ASN A 106 6.07 4.41 -6.45
C ASN A 106 5.62 3.24 -5.58
N GLU A 107 5.73 3.36 -4.25
CA GLU A 107 5.21 2.36 -3.30
C GLU A 107 3.71 2.14 -3.46
N LEU A 108 2.92 3.22 -3.64
CA LEU A 108 1.47 3.12 -3.87
C LEU A 108 1.17 2.39 -5.19
N LYS A 109 1.92 2.71 -6.26
CA LYS A 109 1.77 2.04 -7.56
C LYS A 109 2.10 0.53 -7.45
N ASP A 110 3.18 0.19 -6.75
CA ASP A 110 3.56 -1.20 -6.48
C ASP A 110 2.49 -1.93 -5.67
N ALA A 111 1.98 -1.32 -4.60
CA ALA A 111 0.91 -1.89 -3.78
C ALA A 111 -0.36 -2.16 -4.61
N LYS A 112 -0.77 -1.21 -5.46
CA LYS A 112 -1.91 -1.41 -6.38
C LYS A 112 -1.67 -2.53 -7.39
N PHE A 113 -0.46 -2.63 -7.94
CA PHE A 113 -0.09 -3.72 -8.85
C PHE A 113 -0.19 -5.08 -8.16
N LYS A 114 0.40 -5.20 -6.96
CA LYS A 114 0.35 -6.43 -6.15
C LYS A 114 -1.08 -6.80 -5.74
N LEU A 115 -1.91 -5.82 -5.37
CA LEU A 115 -3.32 -6.05 -5.09
C LEU A 115 -4.06 -6.65 -6.28
N ASN A 116 -3.89 -6.07 -7.47
CA ASN A 116 -4.48 -6.63 -8.70
C ASN A 116 -4.00 -8.06 -8.96
N TYR A 117 -2.71 -8.32 -8.77
CA TYR A 117 -2.16 -9.66 -8.94
C TYR A 117 -2.82 -10.66 -7.99
N TYR A 118 -2.86 -10.36 -6.69
CA TYR A 118 -3.44 -11.28 -5.70
C TYR A 118 -4.94 -11.43 -5.87
N LEU A 119 -5.66 -10.37 -6.25
CA LEU A 119 -7.09 -10.42 -6.56
C LEU A 119 -7.40 -11.45 -7.65
N ASN A 120 -6.62 -11.42 -8.73
CA ASN A 120 -6.73 -12.41 -9.81
C ASN A 120 -6.38 -13.81 -9.33
N LYS A 121 -5.29 -13.96 -8.57
CA LYS A 121 -4.83 -15.26 -8.07
C LYS A 121 -5.78 -15.90 -7.06
N ILE A 122 -6.50 -15.13 -6.25
CA ILE A 122 -7.54 -15.67 -5.35
C ILE A 122 -8.57 -16.44 -6.15
N LYS A 123 -9.16 -15.82 -7.19
CA LYS A 123 -10.18 -16.47 -8.03
C LYS A 123 -9.64 -17.69 -8.77
N THR A 124 -8.45 -17.56 -9.38
CA THR A 124 -7.83 -18.68 -10.10
C THR A 124 -7.58 -19.87 -9.18
N SER A 125 -6.92 -19.65 -8.04
CA SER A 125 -6.63 -20.74 -7.09
C SER A 125 -7.89 -21.32 -6.45
N LEU A 126 -8.95 -20.52 -6.28
CA LEU A 126 -10.22 -20.98 -5.74
C LEU A 126 -10.95 -21.87 -6.74
N ASN A 127 -11.01 -21.48 -8.01
CA ASN A 127 -11.58 -22.32 -9.08
C ASN A 127 -10.78 -23.62 -9.24
N GLU A 128 -9.44 -23.56 -9.23
CA GLU A 128 -8.61 -24.78 -9.25
C GLU A 128 -8.93 -25.72 -8.09
N ALA A 129 -9.13 -25.19 -6.87
CA ALA A 129 -9.50 -26.01 -5.72
C ALA A 129 -10.89 -26.66 -5.88
N ILE A 130 -11.84 -25.94 -6.48
CA ILE A 130 -13.21 -26.44 -6.76
C ILE A 130 -13.21 -27.46 -7.89
N ASP A 131 -12.48 -27.21 -8.98
CA ASP A 131 -12.41 -28.12 -10.12
C ASP A 131 -11.76 -29.46 -9.73
N ASN A 132 -10.80 -29.43 -8.79
CA ASN A 132 -10.15 -30.62 -8.25
C ASN A 132 -11.00 -31.39 -7.22
N LEU A 133 -12.11 -30.82 -6.74
CA LEU A 133 -13.01 -31.49 -5.79
C LEU A 133 -13.84 -32.58 -6.47
N ASP A 134 -14.23 -32.41 -7.74
CA ASP A 134 -15.15 -33.32 -8.44
C ASP A 134 -16.44 -33.55 -7.60
N ASP A 135 -16.81 -34.80 -7.31
CA ASP A 135 -17.97 -35.14 -6.44
C ASP A 135 -17.64 -35.13 -4.93
N ASN A 136 -16.44 -34.73 -4.52
CA ASN A 136 -16.04 -34.74 -3.12
C ASN A 136 -16.69 -33.59 -2.32
N PRO A 137 -16.93 -33.79 -1.02
CA PRO A 137 -17.36 -32.72 -0.12
C PRO A 137 -16.43 -31.51 -0.14
N ILE A 138 -17.01 -30.32 -0.03
CA ILE A 138 -16.30 -29.04 -0.13
C ILE A 138 -15.16 -28.87 0.90
N HIS A 139 -15.28 -29.50 2.08
CA HIS A 139 -14.24 -29.50 3.10
C HIS A 139 -12.96 -30.25 2.69
N LEU A 140 -12.99 -31.10 1.65
CA LEU A 140 -11.80 -31.76 1.13
C LEU A 140 -11.00 -30.87 0.15
N GLY A 141 -11.49 -29.66 -0.14
CA GLY A 141 -10.84 -28.75 -1.08
C GLY A 141 -9.50 -28.24 -0.58
N ASP A 142 -8.49 -28.20 -1.46
CA ASP A 142 -7.19 -27.59 -1.15
C ASP A 142 -7.23 -26.07 -1.36
N PHE A 143 -7.76 -25.36 -0.37
CA PHE A 143 -7.82 -23.90 -0.38
C PHE A 143 -6.52 -23.21 0.08
N LYS A 144 -5.41 -23.92 0.24
CA LYS A 144 -4.15 -23.35 0.74
C LYS A 144 -3.66 -22.18 -0.11
N ASN A 145 -3.73 -22.30 -1.44
CA ASN A 145 -3.30 -21.23 -2.34
C ASN A 145 -4.26 -20.03 -2.27
N SER A 146 -5.57 -20.26 -2.21
CA SER A 146 -6.56 -19.20 -2.03
C SER A 146 -6.35 -18.46 -0.72
N TYR A 147 -6.07 -19.18 0.37
CA TYR A 147 -5.67 -18.64 1.66
C TYR A 147 -4.45 -17.72 1.53
N LEU A 148 -3.34 -18.22 0.96
CA LEU A 148 -2.09 -17.45 0.85
C LEU A 148 -2.27 -16.17 0.02
N ASN A 149 -3.01 -16.26 -1.09
CA ASN A 149 -3.28 -15.12 -1.95
C ASN A 149 -4.20 -14.10 -1.25
N LEU A 150 -5.24 -14.55 -0.55
CA LEU A 150 -6.17 -13.68 0.17
C LEU A 150 -5.50 -13.01 1.39
N TYR A 151 -4.66 -13.75 2.11
CA TYR A 151 -3.85 -13.19 3.19
C TYR A 151 -2.89 -12.11 2.67
N SER A 152 -2.23 -12.37 1.54
CA SER A 152 -1.34 -11.41 0.88
C SER A 152 -2.10 -10.18 0.41
N PHE A 153 -3.26 -10.37 -0.24
CA PHE A 153 -4.17 -9.30 -0.64
C PHE A 153 -4.55 -8.41 0.54
N SER A 154 -5.04 -8.98 1.65
CA SER A 154 -5.43 -8.23 2.86
C SER A 154 -4.26 -7.40 3.42
N THR A 155 -3.05 -7.97 3.40
CA THR A 155 -1.84 -7.32 3.91
C THR A 155 -1.43 -6.14 3.03
N LYS A 156 -1.55 -6.25 1.70
CA LYS A 156 -1.30 -5.12 0.80
C LYS A 156 -2.42 -4.08 0.88
N LEU A 157 -3.67 -4.51 1.09
CA LEU A 157 -4.81 -3.61 1.18
C LEU A 157 -4.69 -2.70 2.40
N LYS A 158 -4.19 -3.23 3.54
CA LYS A 158 -3.84 -2.43 4.73
C LYS A 158 -2.88 -1.26 4.45
N LEU A 159 -1.99 -1.40 3.47
CA LEU A 159 -1.04 -0.34 3.12
C LEU A 159 -1.72 0.84 2.40
N VAL A 160 -2.88 0.61 1.79
CA VAL A 160 -3.54 1.60 0.92
C VAL A 160 -4.92 2.03 1.45
N LYS A 161 -5.57 1.21 2.27
CA LYS A 161 -6.88 1.48 2.87
C LYS A 161 -6.79 1.44 4.39
N GLU A 162 -7.46 2.38 5.05
CA GLU A 162 -7.43 2.47 6.52
C GLU A 162 -8.21 1.34 7.19
N ASN A 163 -9.42 1.03 6.68
CA ASN A 163 -10.35 0.08 7.30
C ASN A 163 -10.90 -0.92 6.28
N GLY A 164 -11.34 -2.09 6.75
CA GLY A 164 -12.05 -3.09 5.94
C GLY A 164 -11.13 -4.09 5.24
N TRP A 165 -9.81 -3.98 5.41
CA TRP A 165 -8.87 -5.00 4.97
C TRP A 165 -8.92 -6.25 5.87
N GLU A 166 -9.35 -6.07 7.13
CA GLU A 166 -9.47 -7.11 8.14
C GLU A 166 -10.45 -8.21 7.75
N VAL A 167 -11.52 -7.86 7.05
CA VAL A 167 -12.54 -8.81 6.56
C VAL A 167 -11.89 -9.90 5.69
N TYR A 168 -10.99 -9.50 4.78
CA TYR A 168 -10.29 -10.46 3.92
C TYR A 168 -9.29 -11.32 4.70
N ARG A 169 -8.68 -10.77 5.75
CA ARG A 169 -7.81 -11.55 6.64
C ARG A 169 -8.61 -12.57 7.44
N GLU A 170 -9.80 -12.21 7.90
CA GLU A 170 -10.70 -13.12 8.61
C GLU A 170 -11.16 -14.25 7.68
N ILE A 171 -11.58 -13.92 6.45
CA ILE A 171 -11.96 -14.91 5.45
C ILE A 171 -10.79 -15.85 5.13
N ALA A 172 -9.57 -15.33 4.99
CA ALA A 172 -8.38 -16.16 4.80
C ALA A 172 -8.20 -17.14 5.97
N SER A 173 -8.33 -16.66 7.21
CA SER A 173 -8.21 -17.52 8.40
C SER A 173 -9.27 -18.63 8.40
N LYS A 174 -10.50 -18.31 8.00
CA LYS A 174 -11.58 -19.30 7.86
C LYS A 174 -11.31 -20.33 6.75
N LEU A 175 -10.64 -19.97 5.65
CA LEU A 175 -10.27 -20.92 4.59
C LEU A 175 -9.22 -21.95 5.05
N ILE A 176 -8.26 -21.54 5.89
CA ILE A 176 -7.25 -22.48 6.40
C ILE A 176 -7.80 -23.34 7.54
N ASP A 177 -8.67 -22.78 8.37
CA ASP A 177 -9.37 -23.46 9.46
C ASP A 177 -10.69 -24.11 9.02
N LYS A 178 -10.80 -24.49 7.75
CA LYS A 178 -12.04 -24.95 7.10
C LYS A 178 -12.73 -26.12 7.83
N ASP A 179 -11.96 -26.99 8.49
CA ASP A 179 -12.47 -28.16 9.20
C ASP A 179 -13.31 -27.79 10.44
N SER A 180 -13.22 -26.52 10.88
CA SER A 180 -14.03 -25.98 11.98
C SER A 180 -15.38 -25.40 11.53
N LEU A 181 -15.63 -25.32 10.22
CA LEU A 181 -16.81 -24.70 9.63
C LEU A 181 -17.83 -25.76 9.18
N SER A 182 -19.10 -25.37 9.10
CA SER A 182 -20.08 -26.17 8.39
C SER A 182 -19.89 -26.05 6.87
N ASP A 183 -20.34 -27.05 6.12
CA ASP A 183 -20.31 -27.00 4.64
C ASP A 183 -21.07 -25.77 4.10
N HIS A 184 -22.12 -25.34 4.80
CA HIS A 184 -22.87 -24.13 4.45
C HIS A 184 -22.02 -22.87 4.60
N ASP A 185 -21.39 -22.68 5.76
CA ASP A 185 -20.54 -21.51 6.03
C ASP A 185 -19.35 -21.44 5.07
N LEU A 186 -18.71 -22.59 4.81
CA LEU A 186 -17.61 -22.69 3.85
C LEU A 186 -18.07 -22.35 2.43
N SER A 187 -19.26 -22.82 2.03
CA SER A 187 -19.86 -22.48 0.74
C SER A 187 -20.15 -20.99 0.61
N GLU A 188 -20.66 -20.34 1.65
CA GLU A 188 -20.90 -18.88 1.65
C GLU A 188 -19.60 -18.09 1.51
N ILE A 189 -18.53 -18.52 2.20
CA ILE A 189 -17.20 -17.93 2.06
C ILE A 189 -16.71 -18.05 0.61
N ILE A 190 -16.80 -19.24 0.03
CA ILE A 190 -16.34 -19.50 -1.34
C ILE A 190 -17.13 -18.65 -2.33
N GLN A 191 -18.46 -18.59 -2.18
CA GLN A 191 -19.31 -17.72 -3.01
C GLN A 191 -18.94 -16.24 -2.86
N THR A 192 -18.67 -15.78 -1.64
CA THR A 192 -18.20 -14.42 -1.39
C THR A 192 -16.92 -14.12 -2.15
N LEU A 193 -15.95 -15.05 -2.14
CA LEU A 193 -14.67 -14.90 -2.82
C LEU A 193 -14.78 -14.96 -4.34
N LEU A 194 -15.67 -15.80 -4.89
CA LEU A 194 -15.94 -15.85 -6.33
C LEU A 194 -16.59 -14.55 -6.83
N ASN A 195 -17.48 -13.97 -6.02
CA ASN A 195 -18.20 -12.74 -6.32
C ASN A 195 -17.43 -11.45 -6.00
N MET A 196 -16.22 -11.54 -5.46
CA MET A 196 -15.32 -10.40 -5.30
C MET A 196 -15.20 -9.65 -6.64
N SER A 197 -15.25 -8.31 -6.61
CA SER A 197 -14.95 -7.52 -7.81
C SER A 197 -13.56 -7.87 -8.35
N SER A 198 -13.40 -7.88 -9.68
CA SER A 198 -12.11 -8.04 -10.35
C SER A 198 -11.35 -6.70 -10.50
N ASN A 199 -11.97 -5.58 -10.13
CA ASN A 199 -11.36 -4.26 -10.18
C ASN A 199 -10.81 -3.87 -8.81
N VAL A 200 -9.49 -3.66 -8.68
CA VAL A 200 -8.89 -3.25 -7.41
C VAL A 200 -9.44 -1.93 -6.89
N GLU A 201 -9.82 -0.99 -7.77
CA GLU A 201 -10.26 0.35 -7.33
C GLU A 201 -11.55 0.29 -6.51
N ASP A 202 -12.39 -0.74 -6.71
CA ASP A 202 -13.61 -0.94 -5.92
C ASP A 202 -13.30 -1.23 -4.44
N TYR A 203 -12.10 -1.73 -4.16
CA TYR A 203 -11.62 -1.98 -2.80
C TYR A 203 -10.95 -0.76 -2.20
N LEU A 204 -10.56 0.24 -2.99
CA LEU A 204 -9.85 1.43 -2.51
C LEU A 204 -10.79 2.58 -2.13
N ASN A 205 -12.06 2.50 -2.55
CA ASN A 205 -13.11 3.47 -2.23
C ASN A 205 -13.80 3.15 -0.89
#